data_AF-A0A0F6IGP5-F1
#
_entry.id   AF-A0A0F6IGP5-F1
#
_cell.length_a   1.000
_cell.length_b   1.000
_cell.length_c   1.000
_cell.angle_alpha   90.00
_cell.angle_beta   90.00
_cell.angle_gamma   90.00
#
_symmetry.space_group_name_H-M   'P 1'
#
loop_
_entity.id
_entity.type
_entity.pdbx_description
1 polymer ?
#
loop_
_entity_poly.entity_id
_entity_poly.type
_entity_poly.pdbx_seq_one_letter_code
_entity_poly.pdbx_strand_id
1 'polypeptide(L)'
;MNFQSKFLTRSQSLKSLLCVGLDPDFDKLPEIVKRSPEPLVQFCKEIIDATASYAVAYKPNIAFFEVFGSSGIRQFEKVIGHLKSNYPQIPIVADVKRGDLDNTARQYAKYYFGDLQVDSLTLSPYMGLDSIRPFLEYQDYLIFWLCLTSNPDSAQFQKKRFSETGRTLYEEVVYVANLVAISNLGFVVGATSPSELETLRTQNPNRIFLIPGFGAQGAKLENLLPVCGRNSLINSSRGIHFASNGSDFAARAGQEAEKIHKMMQTHFIGL
;
A
#
# COMPACT_ATOMS: atom_id res chain seq x y z
N MET A 1 6.95 -7.62 16.40
CA MET A 1 7.00 -8.46 15.18
C MET A 1 7.16 -7.51 14.01
N ASN A 2 8.17 -7.73 13.16
CA ASN A 2 8.46 -6.86 12.00
C ASN A 2 7.43 -7.04 10.87
N PHE A 3 7.42 -6.11 9.91
CA PHE A 3 6.46 -6.11 8.79
C PHE A 3 6.44 -7.45 8.04
N GLN A 4 7.62 -7.96 7.69
CA GLN A 4 7.75 -9.17 6.86
C GLN A 4 7.10 -10.38 7.54
N SER A 5 7.32 -10.55 8.84
CA SER A 5 6.73 -11.66 9.59
C SER A 5 5.22 -11.55 9.67
N LYS A 6 4.67 -10.34 9.90
CA LYS A 6 3.22 -10.11 9.89
C LYS A 6 2.63 -10.42 8.51
N PHE A 7 3.24 -9.87 7.44
CA PHE A 7 2.82 -10.09 6.07
C PHE A 7 2.81 -11.57 5.69
N LEU A 8 3.93 -12.28 5.89
CA LEU A 8 4.05 -13.69 5.52
C LEU A 8 3.05 -14.56 6.29
N THR A 9 2.94 -14.36 7.60
CA THR A 9 1.99 -15.09 8.46
C THR A 9 0.56 -14.87 7.98
N ARG A 10 0.17 -13.60 7.76
CA ARG A 10 -1.19 -13.23 7.37
C ARG A 10 -1.52 -13.72 5.96
N SER A 11 -0.61 -13.52 5.00
CA SER A 11 -0.77 -13.95 3.61
C SER A 11 -0.91 -15.46 3.50
N GLN A 12 -0.07 -16.24 4.19
CA GLN A 12 -0.14 -17.70 4.18
C GLN A 12 -1.40 -18.24 4.86
N SER A 13 -1.77 -17.68 6.02
CA SER A 13 -2.99 -18.04 6.75
C SER A 13 -4.25 -17.82 5.90
N LEU A 14 -4.32 -16.67 5.25
CA LEU A 14 -5.46 -16.30 4.42
C LEU A 14 -5.40 -16.90 3.01
N LYS A 15 -4.22 -17.37 2.57
CA LYS A 15 -3.93 -17.70 1.18
C LYS A 15 -4.35 -16.54 0.26
N SER A 16 -3.95 -15.33 0.62
CA SER A 16 -4.39 -14.11 -0.04
C SER A 16 -3.24 -13.11 -0.10
N LEU A 17 -3.41 -12.12 -0.98
CA LEU A 17 -2.51 -10.97 -1.14
C LEU A 17 -3.27 -9.64 -0.96
N LEU A 18 -4.52 -9.69 -0.48
CA LEU A 18 -5.41 -8.53 -0.42
C LEU A 18 -4.88 -7.47 0.55
N CYS A 19 -4.54 -6.31 0.00
CA CYS A 19 -4.36 -5.09 0.77
C CYS A 19 -5.63 -4.24 0.63
N VAL A 20 -6.25 -3.85 1.73
CA VAL A 20 -7.40 -2.95 1.72
C VAL A 20 -6.87 -1.53 1.87
N GLY A 21 -7.14 -0.65 0.90
CA GLY A 21 -6.80 0.78 1.04
C GLY A 21 -7.55 1.39 2.22
N LEU A 22 -7.26 2.62 2.65
CA LEU A 22 -8.20 3.38 3.48
C LEU A 22 -8.15 4.82 2.97
N ASP A 23 -9.09 5.13 2.08
CA ASP A 23 -9.16 6.37 1.30
C ASP A 23 -10.54 7.03 1.57
N PRO A 24 -10.77 7.60 2.77
CA PRO A 24 -12.07 8.14 3.18
C PRO A 24 -12.39 9.48 2.47
N ASP A 25 -12.67 9.41 1.18
CA ASP A 25 -13.14 10.53 0.37
C ASP A 25 -14.44 11.09 0.96
N PHE A 26 -14.34 12.24 1.63
CA PHE A 26 -15.41 12.82 2.43
C PHE A 26 -16.70 13.01 1.63
N ASP A 27 -16.60 13.44 0.38
CA ASP A 27 -17.76 13.71 -0.47
C ASP A 27 -18.58 12.44 -0.75
N LYS A 28 -17.91 11.27 -0.74
CA LYS A 28 -18.50 9.96 -1.00
C LYS A 28 -18.91 9.20 0.26
N LEU A 29 -18.62 9.71 1.45
CA LEU A 29 -19.02 9.05 2.69
C LEU A 29 -20.55 8.96 2.80
N PRO A 30 -21.07 7.90 3.43
CA PRO A 30 -22.49 7.83 3.79
C PRO A 30 -22.91 9.03 4.64
N GLU A 31 -24.10 9.57 4.39
CA GLU A 31 -24.62 10.76 5.11
C GLU A 31 -24.70 10.54 6.63
N ILE A 32 -24.94 9.30 7.07
CA ILE A 32 -24.93 8.95 8.50
C ILE A 32 -23.55 9.11 9.13
N VAL A 33 -22.48 8.80 8.38
CA VAL A 33 -21.09 8.88 8.84
C VAL A 33 -20.62 10.34 8.82
N LYS A 34 -21.03 11.14 7.82
CA LYS A 34 -20.69 12.57 7.74
C LYS A 34 -21.14 13.39 8.94
N ARG A 35 -22.19 12.94 9.65
CA ARG A 35 -22.71 13.58 10.86
C ARG A 35 -21.87 13.31 12.12
N SER A 36 -20.93 12.37 12.03
CA SER A 36 -20.02 12.07 13.13
C SER A 36 -19.08 13.25 13.42
N PRO A 37 -18.69 13.49 14.67
CA PRO A 37 -17.61 14.41 14.99
C PRO A 37 -16.26 14.00 14.37
N GLU A 38 -16.06 12.71 14.11
CA GLU A 38 -14.84 12.14 13.53
C GLU A 38 -15.18 11.21 12.35
N PRO A 39 -15.68 11.78 11.23
CA PRO A 39 -16.26 11.00 10.13
C PRO A 39 -15.24 10.09 9.45
N LEU A 40 -13.97 10.50 9.37
CA LEU A 40 -12.92 9.67 8.77
C LEU A 40 -12.57 8.48 9.67
N VAL A 41 -12.51 8.71 10.98
CA VAL A 41 -12.26 7.64 11.96
C VAL A 41 -13.40 6.64 11.94
N GLN A 42 -14.64 7.11 12.03
CA GLN A 42 -15.80 6.25 12.02
C GLN A 42 -15.85 5.40 10.75
N PHE A 43 -15.72 6.02 9.58
CA PHE A 43 -15.71 5.30 8.30
C PHE A 43 -14.62 4.23 8.26
N CYS A 44 -13.36 4.62 8.53
CA CYS A 44 -12.25 3.70 8.45
C CYS A 44 -12.37 2.55 9.47
N LYS A 45 -12.81 2.82 10.70
CA LYS A 45 -13.04 1.77 11.71
C LYS A 45 -14.06 0.74 11.24
N GLU A 46 -15.22 1.19 10.78
CA GLU A 46 -16.27 0.28 10.32
C GLU A 46 -15.83 -0.55 9.11
N ILE A 47 -15.07 0.05 8.18
CA ILE A 47 -14.44 -0.68 7.06
C ILE A 47 -13.42 -1.71 7.58
N ILE A 48 -12.53 -1.33 8.49
CA ILE A 48 -11.51 -2.23 9.06
C ILE A 48 -12.22 -3.41 9.72
N ASP A 49 -13.17 -3.15 10.61
CA ASP A 49 -13.83 -4.19 11.40
C ASP A 49 -14.59 -5.18 10.50
N ALA A 50 -15.22 -4.70 9.43
CA ALA A 50 -15.93 -5.54 8.47
C ALA A 50 -15.01 -6.35 7.53
N THR A 51 -13.74 -5.94 7.37
CA THR A 51 -12.83 -6.51 6.36
C THR A 51 -11.63 -7.24 6.96
N ALA A 52 -11.40 -7.12 8.27
CA ALA A 52 -10.20 -7.61 8.95
C ALA A 52 -9.97 -9.11 8.76
N SER A 53 -11.02 -9.92 8.67
CA SER A 53 -10.95 -11.36 8.41
C SER A 53 -10.35 -11.71 7.05
N TYR A 54 -10.37 -10.79 6.09
CA TYR A 54 -9.96 -11.02 4.70
C TYR A 54 -8.71 -10.24 4.30
N ALA A 55 -8.38 -9.17 5.03
CA ALA A 55 -7.26 -8.30 4.74
C ALA A 55 -5.91 -8.88 5.19
N VAL A 56 -4.95 -8.89 4.27
CA VAL A 56 -3.53 -9.17 4.54
C VAL A 56 -2.83 -7.93 5.06
N ALA A 57 -3.23 -6.74 4.62
CA ALA A 57 -2.69 -5.45 5.05
C ALA A 57 -3.74 -4.35 4.91
N TYR A 58 -3.56 -3.25 5.64
CA TYR A 58 -4.30 -2.00 5.41
C TYR A 58 -3.37 -0.91 4.91
N LYS A 59 -3.82 -0.12 3.93
CA LYS A 59 -3.04 0.95 3.32
C LYS A 59 -3.76 2.32 3.40
N PRO A 60 -3.75 2.98 4.57
CA PRO A 60 -4.32 4.31 4.70
C PRO A 60 -3.52 5.34 3.89
N ASN A 61 -4.21 6.14 3.10
CA ASN A 61 -3.62 7.19 2.30
C ASN A 61 -3.80 8.54 2.99
N ILE A 62 -2.68 9.15 3.39
CA ILE A 62 -2.68 10.33 4.24
C ILE A 62 -3.33 11.56 3.59
N ALA A 63 -3.36 11.64 2.25
CA ALA A 63 -3.91 12.78 1.54
C ALA A 63 -5.40 13.02 1.85
N PHE A 64 -6.18 11.95 2.06
CA PHE A 64 -7.60 12.02 2.43
C PHE A 64 -7.83 12.53 3.86
N PHE A 65 -6.76 12.60 4.65
CA PHE A 65 -6.77 13.15 6.00
C PHE A 65 -6.18 14.56 6.00
N GLU A 66 -5.06 14.79 5.31
CA GLU A 66 -4.36 16.08 5.25
C GLU A 66 -5.24 17.25 4.78
N VAL A 67 -6.23 17.00 3.92
CA VAL A 67 -7.17 18.03 3.46
C VAL A 67 -7.96 18.69 4.59
N PHE A 68 -8.07 18.05 5.76
CA PHE A 68 -8.70 18.60 6.97
C PHE A 68 -7.71 19.24 7.95
N GLY A 69 -6.45 19.41 7.56
CA GLY A 69 -5.40 19.96 8.42
C GLY A 69 -5.19 19.14 9.68
N SER A 70 -4.98 19.81 10.82
CA SER A 70 -4.63 19.13 12.08
C SER A 70 -5.71 18.16 12.59
N SER A 71 -7.00 18.41 12.32
CA SER A 71 -8.07 17.48 12.72
C SER A 71 -8.02 16.20 11.90
N GLY A 72 -7.69 16.29 10.62
CA GLY A 72 -7.46 15.13 9.76
C GLY A 72 -6.27 14.30 10.21
N ILE A 73 -5.14 14.94 10.55
CA ILE A 73 -3.97 14.23 11.09
C ILE A 73 -4.33 13.48 12.38
N ARG A 74 -5.03 14.12 13.33
CA ARG A 74 -5.52 13.44 14.55
C ARG A 74 -6.41 12.24 14.25
N GLN A 75 -7.27 12.35 13.23
CA GLN A 75 -8.11 11.23 12.80
C GLN A 75 -7.29 10.11 12.15
N PHE A 76 -6.27 10.43 11.36
CA PHE A 76 -5.33 9.44 10.82
C PHE A 76 -4.64 8.67 11.95
N GLU A 77 -4.10 9.38 12.96
CA GLU A 77 -3.48 8.78 14.15
C GLU A 77 -4.44 7.82 14.88
N LYS A 78 -5.70 8.21 15.04
CA LYS A 78 -6.74 7.36 15.65
C LYS A 78 -7.06 6.11 14.83
N VAL A 79 -7.06 6.19 13.49
CA VAL A 79 -7.24 5.03 12.61
C VAL A 79 -6.05 4.07 12.74
N ILE A 80 -4.83 4.58 12.75
CA ILE A 80 -3.62 3.78 12.99
C ILE A 80 -3.68 3.13 14.38
N GLY A 81 -4.06 3.89 15.41
CA GLY A 81 -4.22 3.39 16.77
C GLY A 81 -5.26 2.27 16.88
N HIS A 82 -6.38 2.37 16.15
CA HIS A 82 -7.40 1.32 16.07
C HIS A 82 -6.85 0.02 15.48
N LEU A 83 -6.12 0.10 14.35
CA LEU A 83 -5.47 -1.06 13.74
C LEU A 83 -4.48 -1.72 14.69
N LYS A 84 -3.61 -0.92 15.32
CA LYS A 84 -2.58 -1.44 16.25
C LYS A 84 -3.19 -2.09 17.49
N SER A 85 -4.28 -1.53 18.01
CA SER A 85 -4.88 -2.02 19.26
C SER A 85 -5.76 -3.25 19.06
N ASN A 86 -6.55 -3.29 17.98
CA ASN A 86 -7.54 -4.34 17.75
C ASN A 86 -7.07 -5.42 16.78
N TYR A 87 -6.13 -5.09 15.88
CA TYR A 87 -5.63 -5.97 14.82
C TYR A 87 -4.10 -5.93 14.71
N PRO A 88 -3.34 -6.11 15.83
CA PRO A 88 -1.88 -5.96 15.84
C PRO A 88 -1.13 -6.88 14.88
N GLN A 89 -1.76 -7.98 14.47
CA GLN A 89 -1.25 -8.96 13.51
C GLN A 89 -1.36 -8.52 12.05
N ILE A 90 -2.17 -7.50 11.73
CA ILE A 90 -2.38 -7.02 10.36
C ILE A 90 -1.40 -5.85 10.11
N PRO A 91 -0.48 -5.97 9.14
CA PRO A 91 0.48 -4.92 8.81
C PRO A 91 -0.19 -3.66 8.23
N ILE A 92 0.37 -2.51 8.58
CA ILE A 92 -0.05 -1.19 8.12
C ILE A 92 0.95 -0.65 7.08
N VAL A 93 0.42 -0.18 5.95
CA VAL A 93 1.16 0.47 4.86
C VAL A 93 0.73 1.93 4.75
N ALA A 94 1.44 2.85 5.43
CA ALA A 94 1.15 4.27 5.33
C ALA A 94 1.49 4.80 3.92
N ASP A 95 0.47 5.12 3.14
CA ASP A 95 0.68 5.66 1.80
C ASP A 95 0.85 7.18 1.84
N VAL A 96 2.10 7.60 1.96
CA VAL A 96 2.51 8.99 2.27
C VAL A 96 3.42 9.60 1.21
N LYS A 97 4.06 8.76 0.38
CA LYS A 97 4.94 9.11 -0.75
C LYS A 97 5.95 10.22 -0.43
N ARG A 98 6.48 10.24 0.79
CA ARG A 98 7.45 11.27 1.21
C ARG A 98 8.76 11.13 0.43
N GLY A 99 9.51 12.22 0.36
CA GLY A 99 10.84 12.26 -0.24
C GLY A 99 11.47 13.59 0.11
N ASP A 100 12.57 13.54 0.85
CA ASP A 100 13.34 14.70 1.30
C ASP A 100 14.76 14.24 1.65
N LEU A 101 15.68 15.14 1.99
CA LEU A 101 17.08 14.80 2.27
C LEU A 101 17.38 14.70 3.76
N ASP A 102 18.25 13.73 4.10
CA ASP A 102 18.92 13.55 5.40
C ASP A 102 18.09 13.97 6.63
N ASN A 103 18.35 15.14 7.22
CA ASN A 103 17.70 15.56 8.46
C ASN A 103 16.16 15.63 8.36
N THR A 104 15.62 16.09 7.23
CA THR A 104 14.17 16.15 7.03
C THR A 104 13.58 14.75 6.89
N ALA A 105 14.25 13.87 6.13
CA ALA A 105 13.87 12.46 6.02
C ALA A 105 13.90 11.74 7.39
N ARG A 106 14.85 12.08 8.27
CA ARG A 106 14.90 11.57 9.65
C ARG A 106 13.68 11.99 10.48
N GLN A 107 13.17 13.21 10.32
CA GLN A 107 11.95 13.65 11.02
C GLN A 107 10.73 12.87 10.53
N TYR A 108 10.61 12.62 9.22
CA TYR A 108 9.55 11.75 8.70
C TYR A 108 9.66 10.33 9.27
N ALA A 109 10.86 9.72 9.25
CA ALA A 109 11.07 8.39 9.79
C ALA A 109 10.71 8.30 11.28
N LYS A 110 11.12 9.30 12.09
CA LYS A 110 10.79 9.39 13.52
C LYS A 110 9.28 9.44 13.74
N TYR A 111 8.55 10.25 12.99
CA TYR A 111 7.10 10.35 13.14
C TYR A 111 6.41 9.03 12.77
N TYR A 112 6.69 8.46 11.60
CA TYR A 112 5.98 7.27 11.14
C TYR A 112 6.38 5.98 11.86
N PHE A 113 7.67 5.76 12.10
CA PHE A 113 8.17 4.52 12.72
C PHE A 113 8.34 4.64 14.24
N GLY A 114 8.65 5.83 14.75
CA GLY A 114 8.78 6.08 16.19
C GLY A 114 7.45 6.37 16.87
N ASP A 115 6.76 7.44 16.47
CA ASP A 115 5.54 7.90 17.14
C ASP A 115 4.32 7.05 16.75
N LEU A 116 4.02 6.96 15.45
CA LEU A 116 2.88 6.18 14.96
C LEU A 116 3.15 4.67 14.99
N GLN A 117 4.41 4.28 14.77
CA GLN A 117 4.86 2.90 14.59
C GLN A 117 3.98 2.13 13.60
N VAL A 118 3.75 2.72 12.41
CA VAL A 118 3.22 1.97 11.27
C VAL A 118 4.23 0.90 10.85
N ASP A 119 3.81 -0.20 10.23
CA ASP A 119 4.75 -1.27 9.86
C ASP A 119 5.53 -0.97 8.57
N SER A 120 5.00 -0.09 7.72
CA SER A 120 5.61 0.30 6.46
C SER A 120 5.09 1.62 5.94
N LEU A 121 5.80 2.23 5.00
CA LEU A 121 5.38 3.46 4.32
C LEU A 121 5.88 3.55 2.87
N THR A 122 5.21 4.38 2.05
CA THR A 122 5.62 4.66 0.67
C THR A 122 6.54 5.87 0.57
N LEU A 123 7.59 5.79 -0.26
CA LEU A 123 8.55 6.89 -0.50
C LEU A 123 8.77 7.15 -2.00
N SER A 124 9.03 8.40 -2.36
CA SER A 124 9.43 8.81 -3.71
C SER A 124 10.95 8.68 -3.91
N PRO A 125 11.42 8.12 -5.04
CA PRO A 125 12.85 7.93 -5.32
C PRO A 125 13.56 9.11 -5.94
N TYR A 126 12.84 10.19 -6.24
CA TYR A 126 13.29 11.24 -7.16
C TYR A 126 14.65 11.85 -6.77
N MET A 127 14.91 11.98 -5.46
CA MET A 127 16.12 12.60 -4.93
C MET A 127 17.26 11.59 -4.67
N GLY A 128 17.10 10.32 -5.08
CA GLY A 128 18.11 9.27 -4.94
C GLY A 128 18.19 8.65 -3.54
N LEU A 129 19.27 7.90 -3.29
CA LEU A 129 19.43 7.05 -2.11
C LEU A 129 19.42 7.82 -0.78
N ASP A 130 19.87 9.07 -0.77
CA ASP A 130 19.91 9.88 0.45
C ASP A 130 18.51 10.17 1.00
N SER A 131 17.48 10.13 0.14
CA SER A 131 16.09 10.30 0.57
C SER A 131 15.46 9.09 1.27
N ILE A 132 16.10 7.93 1.18
CA ILE A 132 15.61 6.66 1.73
C ILE A 132 16.51 6.10 2.84
N ARG A 133 17.81 6.42 2.83
CA ARG A 133 18.79 5.96 3.83
C ARG A 133 18.32 6.11 5.29
N PRO A 134 17.78 7.26 5.73
CA PRO A 134 17.28 7.41 7.10
C PRO A 134 16.18 6.43 7.49
N PHE A 135 15.34 6.04 6.54
CA PHE A 135 14.27 5.07 6.78
C PHE A 135 14.82 3.64 6.83
N LEU A 136 15.86 3.35 6.04
CA LEU A 136 16.48 2.02 5.99
C LEU A 136 17.17 1.64 7.30
N GLU A 137 17.53 2.62 8.15
CA GLU A 137 18.04 2.37 9.51
C GLU A 137 17.01 1.61 10.39
N TYR A 138 15.71 1.69 10.06
CA TYR A 138 14.62 1.01 10.77
C TYR A 138 14.36 -0.41 10.21
N GLN A 139 15.21 -1.37 10.58
CA GLN A 139 15.21 -2.73 10.01
C GLN A 139 13.92 -3.54 10.23
N ASP A 140 13.14 -3.24 11.26
CA ASP A 140 11.86 -3.92 11.55
C ASP A 140 10.69 -3.46 10.67
N TYR A 141 10.90 -2.41 9.88
CA TYR A 141 9.89 -1.71 9.09
C TYR A 141 10.19 -1.83 7.60
N LEU A 142 9.16 -2.01 6.77
CA LEU A 142 9.35 -2.12 5.33
C LEU A 142 9.14 -0.76 4.64
N ILE A 143 9.98 -0.43 3.68
CA ILE A 143 9.78 0.75 2.81
C ILE A 143 9.31 0.29 1.45
N PHE A 144 8.29 0.95 0.91
CA PHE A 144 7.87 0.78 -0.48
C PHE A 144 8.32 1.97 -1.33
N TRP A 145 9.38 1.78 -2.11
CA TRP A 145 9.89 2.83 -2.99
C TRP A 145 9.08 2.87 -4.28
N LEU A 146 8.65 4.06 -4.72
CA LEU A 146 7.91 4.19 -5.97
C LEU A 146 8.84 3.80 -7.14
N CYS A 147 8.45 2.77 -7.90
CA CYS A 147 9.20 2.32 -9.07
C CYS A 147 8.43 2.67 -10.34
N LEU A 148 7.32 1.96 -10.58
CA LEU A 148 6.45 2.14 -11.73
C LEU A 148 5.04 2.37 -11.22
N THR A 149 4.37 3.46 -11.59
CA THR A 149 2.99 3.75 -11.18
C THR A 149 2.01 3.45 -12.31
N SER A 150 0.76 3.19 -11.96
CA SER A 150 -0.29 2.74 -12.89
C SER A 150 -0.99 3.87 -13.67
N ASN A 151 -0.61 5.12 -13.48
CA ASN A 151 -1.23 6.24 -14.20
C ASN A 151 -0.68 6.37 -15.64
N PRO A 152 -1.49 6.85 -16.60
CA PRO A 152 -1.06 7.05 -17.99
C PRO A 152 0.20 7.92 -18.11
N ASP A 153 0.29 8.97 -17.29
CA ASP A 153 1.40 9.92 -17.32
C ASP A 153 2.72 9.35 -16.75
N SER A 154 2.74 8.12 -16.25
CA SER A 154 3.99 7.43 -15.88
C SER A 154 5.01 7.44 -17.03
N ALA A 155 4.53 7.41 -18.29
CA ALA A 155 5.39 7.45 -19.47
C ALA A 155 6.15 8.78 -19.67
N GLN A 156 5.71 9.88 -19.04
CA GLN A 156 6.39 11.17 -19.14
C GLN A 156 7.79 11.14 -18.53
N PHE A 157 7.97 10.37 -17.46
CA PHE A 157 9.25 10.25 -16.74
C PHE A 157 9.68 8.79 -16.57
N GLN A 158 8.86 7.95 -15.92
CA GLN A 158 9.27 6.61 -15.48
C GLN A 158 9.66 5.70 -16.64
N LYS A 159 9.04 5.85 -17.82
CA LYS A 159 9.35 5.07 -19.02
C LYS A 159 10.33 5.74 -19.98
N LYS A 160 10.92 6.88 -19.62
CA LYS A 160 12.00 7.51 -20.41
C LYS A 160 13.27 6.69 -20.26
N ARG A 161 13.95 6.44 -21.37
CA ARG A 161 15.16 5.61 -21.45
C ARG A 161 16.41 6.48 -21.40
N PHE A 162 17.36 6.10 -20.55
CA PHE A 162 18.69 6.67 -20.49
C PHE A 162 19.55 6.11 -21.63
N SER A 163 20.27 6.97 -22.34
CA SER A 163 21.13 6.59 -23.46
C SER A 163 22.32 5.74 -23.01
N GLU A 164 22.84 6.01 -21.82
CA GLU A 164 24.09 5.44 -21.31
C GLU A 164 23.90 3.98 -20.87
N THR A 165 22.77 3.68 -20.26
CA THR A 165 22.48 2.37 -19.67
C THR A 165 21.46 1.57 -20.47
N GLY A 166 20.72 2.23 -21.36
CA GLY A 166 19.59 1.64 -22.06
C GLY A 166 18.42 1.29 -21.14
N ARG A 167 18.41 1.66 -19.85
CA ARG A 167 17.30 1.42 -18.92
C ARG A 167 16.32 2.59 -18.91
N THR A 168 15.07 2.29 -18.64
CA THR A 168 14.07 3.29 -18.29
C THR A 168 14.30 3.84 -16.87
N LEU A 169 13.73 5.00 -16.54
CA LEU A 169 13.86 5.58 -15.21
C LEU A 169 13.39 4.65 -14.08
N TYR A 170 12.29 3.91 -14.26
CA TYR A 170 11.88 2.95 -13.24
C TYR A 170 12.87 1.77 -13.10
N GLU A 171 13.48 1.33 -14.20
CA GLU A 171 14.52 0.29 -14.19
C GLU A 171 15.81 0.80 -13.51
N GLU A 172 16.14 2.09 -13.64
CA GLU A 172 17.24 2.71 -12.89
C GLU A 172 16.97 2.74 -11.39
N VAL A 173 15.74 3.07 -10.97
CA VAL A 173 15.34 3.03 -9.55
C VAL A 173 15.53 1.61 -8.98
N VAL A 174 15.11 0.58 -9.72
CA VAL A 174 15.28 -0.83 -9.33
C VAL A 174 16.75 -1.21 -9.26
N TYR A 175 17.55 -0.79 -10.25
CA TYR A 175 18.98 -1.05 -10.25
C TYR A 175 19.66 -0.44 -9.03
N VAL A 176 19.41 0.84 -8.74
CA VAL A 176 19.97 1.56 -7.59
C VAL A 176 19.53 0.91 -6.28
N ALA A 177 18.27 0.50 -6.16
CA ALA A 177 17.76 -0.22 -4.98
C ALA A 177 18.44 -1.59 -4.78
N ASN A 178 18.87 -2.24 -5.86
CA ASN A 178 19.57 -3.51 -5.80
C ASN A 178 21.06 -3.38 -5.44
N LEU A 179 21.67 -2.20 -5.65
CA LEU A 179 23.04 -1.93 -5.18
C LEU A 179 23.15 -1.89 -3.65
N VAL A 180 22.09 -1.47 -2.95
CA VAL A 180 22.06 -1.41 -1.48
C VAL A 180 21.61 -2.73 -0.85
N ALA A 181 20.97 -3.62 -1.62
CA ALA A 181 20.61 -5.00 -1.26
C ALA A 181 19.92 -5.18 0.11
N ILE A 182 19.08 -4.24 0.54
CA ILE A 182 18.47 -4.27 1.87
C ILE A 182 17.16 -5.07 1.85
N SER A 183 17.00 -5.94 2.85
CA SER A 183 15.83 -6.81 3.03
C SER A 183 14.55 -6.02 3.31
N ASN A 184 14.64 -4.87 3.98
CA ASN A 184 13.51 -4.04 4.33
C ASN A 184 13.09 -3.02 3.24
N LEU A 185 13.45 -3.28 1.98
CA LEU A 185 13.09 -2.47 0.82
C LEU A 185 12.26 -3.25 -0.21
N GLY A 186 11.02 -2.81 -0.38
CA GLY A 186 10.07 -3.24 -1.41
C GLY A 186 9.80 -2.14 -2.45
N PHE A 187 8.94 -2.45 -3.42
CA PHE A 187 8.61 -1.53 -4.51
C PHE A 187 7.11 -1.30 -4.63
N VAL A 188 6.73 -0.08 -5.01
CA VAL A 188 5.39 0.16 -5.59
C VAL A 188 5.47 -0.07 -7.08
N VAL A 189 4.69 -1.03 -7.58
CA VAL A 189 4.66 -1.44 -8.99
C VAL A 189 3.23 -1.45 -9.51
N GLY A 190 2.96 -0.64 -10.52
CA GLY A 190 1.66 -0.50 -11.15
C GLY A 190 1.26 -1.75 -11.93
N ALA A 191 -0.02 -2.09 -11.86
CA ALA A 191 -0.60 -3.29 -12.46
C ALA A 191 -1.02 -3.14 -13.95
N THR A 192 -0.76 -2.00 -14.58
CA THR A 192 -1.30 -1.72 -15.94
C THR A 192 -0.67 -2.54 -17.06
N SER A 193 0.51 -3.13 -16.84
CA SER A 193 1.16 -4.03 -17.81
C SER A 193 1.64 -5.29 -17.10
N PRO A 194 0.98 -6.45 -17.32
CA PRO A 194 1.42 -7.73 -16.75
C PRO A 194 2.86 -8.10 -17.11
N SER A 195 3.34 -7.75 -18.31
CA SER A 195 4.72 -8.05 -18.74
C SER A 195 5.78 -7.22 -18.01
N GLU A 196 5.48 -5.95 -17.69
CA GLU A 196 6.37 -5.10 -16.89
C GLU A 196 6.45 -5.64 -15.46
N LEU A 197 5.31 -6.06 -14.89
CA LEU A 197 5.26 -6.68 -13.58
C LEU A 197 6.02 -8.02 -13.53
N GLU A 198 5.85 -8.88 -14.53
CA GLU A 198 6.55 -10.18 -14.65
C GLU A 198 8.07 -9.99 -14.73
N THR A 199 8.52 -9.02 -15.55
CA THR A 199 9.95 -8.69 -15.70
C THR A 199 10.53 -8.23 -14.36
N LEU A 200 9.86 -7.29 -13.69
CA LEU A 200 10.29 -6.78 -12.39
C LEU A 200 10.29 -7.86 -11.31
N ARG A 201 9.28 -8.74 -11.29
CA ARG A 201 9.19 -9.86 -10.36
C ARG A 201 10.34 -10.85 -10.58
N THR A 202 10.63 -11.21 -11.83
CA THR A 202 11.74 -12.11 -12.19
C THR A 202 13.09 -11.56 -11.71
N GLN A 203 13.31 -10.25 -11.86
CA GLN A 203 14.54 -9.60 -11.40
C GLN A 203 14.61 -9.45 -9.87
N ASN A 204 13.48 -9.47 -9.17
CA ASN A 204 13.39 -9.19 -7.74
C ASN A 204 12.49 -10.21 -7.00
N PRO A 205 12.84 -11.52 -7.00
CA PRO A 205 11.94 -12.58 -6.53
C PRO A 205 11.57 -12.47 -5.05
N ASN A 206 12.49 -11.93 -4.23
CA ASN A 206 12.34 -11.88 -2.77
C ASN A 206 11.80 -10.53 -2.25
N ARG A 207 11.71 -9.49 -3.09
CA ARG A 207 11.22 -8.18 -2.65
C ARG A 207 9.70 -8.17 -2.59
N ILE A 208 9.15 -7.50 -1.58
CA ILE A 208 7.70 -7.33 -1.46
C ILE A 208 7.26 -6.21 -2.39
N PHE A 209 6.29 -6.49 -3.26
CA PHE A 209 5.70 -5.47 -4.14
C PHE A 209 4.36 -4.99 -3.58
N LEU A 210 4.17 -3.69 -3.50
CA LEU A 210 2.86 -3.08 -3.34
C LEU A 210 2.32 -2.77 -4.73
N ILE A 211 1.20 -3.38 -5.10
CA ILE A 211 0.57 -3.26 -6.41
C ILE A 211 -0.71 -2.44 -6.26
N PRO A 212 -0.71 -1.15 -6.60
CA PRO A 212 -1.89 -0.30 -6.48
C PRO A 212 -2.90 -0.63 -7.58
N GLY A 213 -4.15 -0.87 -7.19
CA GLY A 213 -5.30 -0.66 -8.07
C GLY A 213 -5.46 -1.71 -9.17
N PHE A 214 -6.34 -2.68 -8.92
CA PHE A 214 -6.99 -3.46 -9.96
C PHE A 214 -8.47 -3.05 -10.08
N GLY A 215 -9.10 -3.32 -11.22
CA GLY A 215 -10.48 -2.95 -11.54
C GLY A 215 -10.60 -1.52 -12.08
N ALA A 216 -10.48 -0.50 -11.21
CA ALA A 216 -10.75 0.89 -11.60
C ALA A 216 -9.72 1.52 -12.56
N GLN A 217 -8.55 0.88 -12.72
CA GLN A 217 -7.46 1.31 -13.60
C GLN A 217 -7.26 0.33 -14.79
N GLY A 218 -8.25 -0.53 -15.06
CA GLY A 218 -8.26 -1.43 -16.21
C GLY A 218 -7.53 -2.77 -16.03
N ALA A 219 -6.66 -2.91 -15.01
CA ALA A 219 -6.02 -4.18 -14.69
C ALA A 219 -7.00 -5.15 -14.03
N LYS A 220 -7.17 -6.36 -14.57
CA LYS A 220 -7.98 -7.41 -13.96
C LYS A 220 -7.13 -8.25 -13.00
N LEU A 221 -7.71 -8.65 -11.86
CA LEU A 221 -7.02 -9.46 -10.87
C LEU A 221 -6.51 -10.78 -11.46
N GLU A 222 -7.27 -11.40 -12.36
CA GLU A 222 -6.88 -12.66 -13.02
C GLU A 222 -5.59 -12.53 -13.86
N ASN A 223 -5.30 -11.33 -14.38
CA ASN A 223 -4.09 -11.08 -15.16
C ASN A 223 -2.88 -10.79 -14.28
N LEU A 224 -3.08 -10.37 -13.03
CA LEU A 224 -2.01 -9.99 -12.11
C LEU A 224 -1.50 -11.18 -11.32
N LEU A 225 -2.41 -12.05 -10.88
CA LEU A 225 -2.06 -13.19 -10.02
C LEU A 225 -0.96 -14.06 -10.65
N PRO A 226 -1.03 -14.48 -11.93
CA PRO A 226 0.00 -15.36 -12.51
C PRO A 226 1.42 -14.78 -12.50
N VAL A 227 1.57 -13.44 -12.48
CA VAL A 227 2.86 -12.76 -12.65
C VAL A 227 3.34 -12.00 -11.42
N CYS A 228 2.47 -11.75 -10.43
CA CYS A 228 2.84 -10.94 -9.26
C CYS A 228 3.73 -11.67 -8.26
N GLY A 229 3.65 -13.00 -8.21
CA GLY A 229 4.29 -13.84 -7.19
C GLY A 229 3.73 -13.63 -5.77
N ARG A 230 4.12 -14.53 -4.85
CA ARG A 230 3.62 -14.54 -3.45
C ARG A 230 4.06 -13.34 -2.61
N ASN A 231 5.19 -12.71 -2.94
CA ASN A 231 5.69 -11.53 -2.22
C ASN A 231 5.04 -10.24 -2.74
N SER A 232 3.71 -10.20 -2.77
CA SER A 232 2.96 -9.06 -3.29
C SER A 232 1.78 -8.70 -2.39
N LEU A 233 1.50 -7.41 -2.28
CA LEU A 233 0.29 -6.84 -1.72
C LEU A 233 -0.51 -6.21 -2.85
N ILE A 234 -1.68 -6.73 -3.16
CA ILE A 234 -2.54 -6.22 -4.22
C ILE A 234 -3.61 -5.34 -3.57
N ASN A 235 -3.48 -4.03 -3.77
CA ASN A 235 -4.33 -3.05 -3.12
C ASN A 235 -5.66 -2.82 -3.84
N SER A 236 -6.77 -3.02 -3.12
CA SER A 236 -8.12 -2.60 -3.50
C SER A 236 -8.64 -1.55 -2.54
N SER A 237 -9.15 -0.45 -3.06
CA SER A 237 -9.70 0.66 -2.25
C SER A 237 -11.16 0.91 -2.62
N ARG A 238 -11.42 1.69 -3.68
CA ARG A 238 -12.77 2.05 -4.15
C ARG A 238 -13.70 0.86 -4.37
N GLY A 239 -13.17 -0.28 -4.82
CA GLY A 239 -13.96 -1.51 -5.01
C GLY A 239 -14.45 -2.15 -3.70
N ILE A 240 -13.95 -1.70 -2.54
CA ILE A 240 -14.36 -2.15 -1.22
C ILE A 240 -15.11 -1.03 -0.48
N HIS A 241 -14.50 0.16 -0.32
CA HIS A 241 -15.03 1.21 0.57
C HIS A 241 -16.36 1.81 0.13
N PHE A 242 -16.55 1.96 -1.17
CA PHE A 242 -17.72 2.62 -1.75
C PHE A 242 -18.57 1.63 -2.54
N ALA A 243 -18.56 0.36 -2.12
CA ALA A 243 -19.45 -0.65 -2.66
C ALA A 243 -20.92 -0.37 -2.30
N SER A 244 -21.17 0.40 -1.23
CA SER A 244 -22.43 1.06 -0.93
C SER A 244 -22.15 2.41 -0.27
N ASN A 245 -23.08 3.37 -0.45
CA ASN A 245 -23.09 4.67 0.22
C ASN A 245 -24.22 4.79 1.27
N GLY A 246 -24.92 3.68 1.54
CA GLY A 246 -26.00 3.59 2.53
C GLY A 246 -25.49 3.25 3.94
N SER A 247 -26.42 2.96 4.85
CA SER A 247 -26.10 2.48 6.20
C SER A 247 -25.47 1.08 6.22
N ASP A 248 -25.51 0.36 5.10
CA ASP A 248 -24.93 -0.97 4.91
C ASP A 248 -23.49 -0.93 4.36
N PHE A 249 -22.88 0.26 4.23
CA PHE A 249 -21.56 0.43 3.60
C PHE A 249 -20.49 -0.52 4.14
N ALA A 250 -20.42 -0.69 5.47
CA ALA A 250 -19.45 -1.57 6.11
C ALA A 250 -19.72 -3.04 5.79
N ALA A 251 -20.98 -3.48 5.89
CA ALA A 251 -21.37 -4.85 5.55
C ALA A 251 -21.07 -5.15 4.07
N ARG A 252 -21.33 -4.19 3.18
CA ARG A 252 -21.03 -4.34 1.75
C ARG A 252 -19.54 -4.37 1.46
N ALA A 253 -18.74 -3.56 2.15
CA ALA A 253 -17.29 -3.61 2.09
C ALA A 253 -16.76 -4.99 2.51
N GLY A 254 -17.29 -5.57 3.59
CA GLY A 254 -16.97 -6.94 4.02
C GLY A 254 -17.26 -7.99 2.94
N GLN A 255 -18.42 -7.90 2.28
CA GLN A 255 -18.80 -8.81 1.18
C GLN A 255 -17.85 -8.70 -0.03
N GLU A 256 -17.49 -7.48 -0.44
CA GLU A 256 -16.56 -7.30 -1.57
C GLU A 256 -15.13 -7.75 -1.21
N ALA A 257 -14.67 -7.51 0.02
CA ALA A 257 -13.39 -8.02 0.50
C ALA A 257 -13.37 -9.56 0.54
N GLU A 258 -14.44 -10.20 1.01
CA GLU A 258 -14.59 -11.65 1.00
C GLU A 258 -14.52 -12.21 -0.43
N LYS A 259 -15.25 -11.59 -1.37
CA LYS A 259 -15.24 -11.98 -2.78
C LYS A 259 -13.85 -11.92 -3.38
N ILE A 260 -13.12 -10.82 -3.17
CA ILE A 260 -11.74 -10.66 -3.63
C ILE A 260 -10.82 -11.70 -2.99
N HIS A 261 -10.96 -11.91 -1.68
CA HIS A 261 -10.20 -12.90 -0.94
C HIS A 261 -10.40 -14.31 -1.52
N LYS A 262 -11.64 -14.73 -1.78
CA LYS A 262 -11.96 -16.02 -2.40
C LYS A 262 -11.34 -16.15 -3.80
N MET A 263 -11.39 -15.10 -4.62
CA MET A 263 -10.73 -15.11 -5.94
C MET A 263 -9.21 -15.31 -5.82
N MET A 264 -8.55 -14.62 -4.88
CA MET A 264 -7.11 -14.79 -4.64
C MET A 264 -6.78 -16.19 -4.11
N GLN A 265 -7.59 -16.72 -3.19
CA GLN A 265 -7.38 -18.03 -2.56
C GLN A 265 -7.36 -19.17 -3.59
N THR A 266 -8.24 -19.13 -4.59
CA THR A 266 -8.26 -20.11 -5.69
C THR A 266 -6.95 -20.14 -6.48
N HIS A 267 -6.29 -19.00 -6.65
CA HIS A 267 -5.05 -18.88 -7.43
C HIS A 267 -3.79 -18.95 -6.58
N PHE A 268 -3.90 -18.81 -5.25
CA PHE A 268 -2.76 -18.74 -4.34
C PHE A 268 -1.89 -20.00 -4.34
N ILE A 269 -2.48 -21.16 -4.61
CA ILE A 269 -1.77 -22.44 -4.71
C ILE A 269 -0.80 -22.45 -5.92
N GLY A 270 -1.13 -21.72 -6.99
CA GLY A 270 -0.35 -21.64 -8.23
C GLY A 270 0.65 -20.48 -8.28
N LEU A 271 0.65 -19.58 -7.29
CA LEU A 271 1.69 -18.56 -7.08
C LEU A 271 2.98 -19.20 -6.54
#